data_AF-A0A2U0UP00-F1
#
_entry.id   AF-A0A2U0UP00-F1
#
_cell.length_a   1.000
_cell.length_b   1.000
_cell.length_c   1.000
_cell.angle_alpha   90.00
_cell.angle_beta   90.00
_cell.angle_gamma   90.00
#
_symmetry.space_group_name_H-M   'P 1'
#
loop_
_entity.id
_entity.type
_entity.pdbx_description
1 polymer ?
#
loop_
_entity_poly.entity_id
_entity_poly.type
_entity_poly.pdbx_seq_one_letter_code
_entity_poly.pdbx_strand_id
1 'polypeptide(L)'
;MTIKDAVLKSLEDFPQGATIRELFDNIIEKNIFSFNPEAKTPLASTSAILYVMCKEGDPRILKIKDANRTTRFALSDRYVSSCGTSRSEKTVVVAKPLFNERALHPLLCKYISTMSVMAKTIYHEKSNKEEEHQKWIHPDIVGVKFSKRHNKACDALFKAVSRKENICLYSYELKKAIHSDYELKKCFFQAVSNSSWANYGYADDKYFESSIKALHDKCDKILRTEDDIRNYCALNGVPFDIENH
;
A
#
# COMPACT_ATOMS: atom_id res chain seq x y z
N MET A 1 -8.51 21.04 26.29
CA MET A 1 -8.60 21.05 24.82
C MET A 1 -7.22 21.37 24.27
N THR A 2 -6.75 20.68 23.22
CA THR A 2 -5.43 20.98 22.64
C THR A 2 -5.54 22.05 21.54
N ILE A 3 -4.42 22.64 21.13
CA ILE A 3 -4.40 23.57 19.98
C ILE A 3 -4.83 22.83 18.69
N LYS A 4 -4.51 21.54 18.56
CA LYS A 4 -4.97 20.68 17.45
C LYS A 4 -6.50 20.63 17.37
N ASP A 5 -7.15 20.40 18.51
CA ASP A 5 -8.61 20.35 18.58
C ASP A 5 -9.23 21.74 18.32
N ALA A 6 -8.59 22.80 18.79
CA ALA A 6 -9.01 24.19 18.55
C ALA A 6 -9.02 24.53 17.05
N VAL A 7 -7.98 24.11 16.32
CA VAL A 7 -7.85 24.32 14.87
C VAL A 7 -8.92 23.56 14.11
N LEU A 8 -9.15 22.28 14.44
CA LEU A 8 -10.20 21.48 13.80
C LEU A 8 -11.59 22.10 14.03
N LYS A 9 -11.88 22.53 15.26
CA LYS A 9 -13.14 23.19 15.60
C LYS A 9 -13.31 24.53 14.89
N SER A 10 -12.25 25.33 14.78
CA SER A 10 -12.26 26.60 14.04
C SER A 10 -12.52 26.38 12.54
N LEU A 11 -11.98 25.31 11.96
CA LEU A 11 -12.21 24.96 10.54
C LEU A 11 -13.66 24.56 10.23
N GLU A 12 -14.47 24.16 11.22
CA GLU A 12 -15.90 23.86 11.01
C GLU A 12 -16.68 25.10 10.54
N ASP A 13 -16.20 26.29 10.90
CA ASP A 13 -16.82 27.57 10.53
C ASP A 13 -16.47 28.03 9.11
N PHE A 14 -15.48 27.41 8.46
CA PHE A 14 -14.94 27.82 7.17
C PHE A 14 -15.09 26.72 6.10
N PRO A 15 -16.30 26.52 5.55
CA PRO A 15 -16.56 25.48 4.55
C PRO A 15 -15.82 25.69 3.22
N GLN A 16 -15.39 26.92 2.95
CA GLN A 16 -14.58 27.30 1.77
C GLN A 16 -13.07 27.29 2.06
N GLY A 17 -12.68 26.90 3.27
CA GLY A 17 -11.32 26.96 3.77
C GLY A 17 -10.89 28.36 4.23
N ALA A 18 -9.94 28.38 5.14
CA ALA A 18 -9.42 29.59 5.77
C ALA A 18 -7.89 29.65 5.72
N THR A 19 -7.37 30.87 5.73
CA THR A 19 -5.96 31.15 5.94
C THR A 19 -5.59 30.93 7.41
N ILE A 20 -4.29 30.78 7.68
CA ILE A 20 -3.77 30.59 9.05
C ILE A 20 -4.18 31.75 9.97
N ARG A 21 -4.21 32.97 9.41
CA ARG A 21 -4.57 34.17 10.16
C ARG A 21 -6.07 34.18 10.51
N GLU A 22 -6.93 33.95 9.52
CA GLU A 22 -8.39 33.82 9.74
C GLU A 22 -8.71 32.72 10.77
N LEU A 23 -8.01 31.59 10.71
CA LEU A 23 -8.19 30.51 11.69
C LEU A 23 -7.80 30.92 13.10
N PHE A 24 -6.66 31.61 13.24
CA PHE A 24 -6.18 32.09 14.53
C PHE A 24 -7.13 33.15 15.10
N ASP A 25 -7.53 34.11 14.29
CA ASP A 25 -8.44 35.18 14.69
C ASP A 25 -9.79 34.59 15.15
N ASN A 26 -10.36 33.61 14.42
CA ASN A 26 -11.58 32.91 14.83
C ASN A 26 -11.43 32.14 16.16
N ILE A 27 -10.25 31.54 16.41
CA ILE A 27 -9.99 30.84 17.70
C ILE A 27 -10.03 31.82 18.86
N ILE A 28 -9.48 33.03 18.68
CA ILE A 28 -9.46 34.08 19.71
C ILE A 28 -10.86 34.69 19.87
N GLU A 29 -11.50 35.09 18.78
CA GLU A 29 -12.82 35.76 18.78
C GLU A 29 -13.90 34.90 19.40
N LYS A 30 -13.95 33.60 19.06
CA LYS A 30 -14.91 32.65 19.63
C LYS A 30 -14.47 32.07 20.97
N ASN A 31 -13.34 32.53 21.50
CA ASN A 31 -12.71 32.02 22.72
C ASN A 31 -12.67 30.48 22.74
N ILE A 32 -12.34 29.89 21.59
CA ILE A 32 -12.28 28.43 21.41
C ILE A 32 -11.14 27.89 22.28
N PHE A 33 -9.98 28.54 22.24
CA PHE A 33 -8.79 28.16 23.00
C PHE A 33 -8.06 29.39 23.54
N SER A 34 -7.74 29.37 24.83
CA SER A 34 -6.97 30.42 25.48
C SER A 34 -5.47 30.09 25.41
N PHE A 35 -4.72 30.87 24.63
CA PHE A 35 -3.27 30.76 24.60
C PHE A 35 -2.66 31.34 25.89
N ASN A 36 -1.52 30.80 26.31
CA ASN A 36 -0.79 31.35 27.46
C ASN A 36 -0.40 32.81 27.17
N PRO A 37 -0.75 33.78 28.03
CA PRO A 37 -0.38 35.19 27.86
C PRO A 37 1.13 35.44 27.72
N GLU A 38 1.96 34.55 28.29
CA GLU A 38 3.43 34.63 28.19
C GLU A 38 4.00 34.01 26.90
N ALA A 39 3.17 33.39 26.07
CA ALA A 39 3.61 32.80 24.81
C ALA A 39 3.97 33.89 23.80
N LYS A 40 5.23 33.89 23.34
CA LYS A 40 5.77 34.94 22.47
C LYS A 40 5.16 34.96 21.05
N THR A 41 4.68 33.82 20.53
CA THR A 41 4.17 33.73 19.14
C THR A 41 3.02 32.71 18.96
N PRO A 42 1.81 32.95 19.49
CA PRO A 42 0.67 32.04 19.39
C PRO A 42 0.24 31.68 17.95
N LEU A 43 0.32 32.66 17.03
CA LEU A 43 0.04 32.46 15.60
C LEU A 43 1.03 31.46 14.97
N ALA A 44 2.32 31.55 15.32
CA ALA A 44 3.34 30.64 14.81
C ALA A 44 3.13 29.21 15.34
N SER A 45 2.70 29.06 16.59
CA SER A 45 2.33 27.76 17.16
C SER A 45 1.15 27.12 16.42
N THR A 46 0.13 27.90 16.10
CA THR A 46 -1.04 27.44 15.33
C THR A 46 -0.64 27.03 13.91
N SER A 47 0.21 27.83 13.26
CA SER A 47 0.80 27.52 11.95
C SER A 47 1.59 26.20 11.98
N ALA A 48 2.50 26.04 12.95
CA ALA A 48 3.33 24.84 13.07
C ALA A 48 2.46 23.59 13.18
N ILE A 49 1.41 23.61 13.98
CA ILE A 49 0.50 22.48 14.16
C ILE A 49 -0.24 22.15 12.85
N LEU A 50 -0.75 23.13 12.11
CA LEU A 50 -1.37 22.92 10.80
C LEU A 50 -0.40 22.26 9.80
N TYR A 51 0.84 22.74 9.75
CA TYR A 51 1.86 22.17 8.86
C TYR A 51 2.28 20.75 9.29
N VAL A 52 2.39 20.48 10.59
CA VAL A 52 2.64 19.12 11.11
C VAL A 52 1.49 18.19 10.73
N MET A 53 0.24 18.60 10.94
CA MET A 53 -0.93 17.79 10.56
C MET A 53 -0.96 17.48 9.06
N CYS A 54 -0.59 18.45 8.22
CA CYS A 54 -0.46 18.23 6.78
C CYS A 54 0.70 17.28 6.43
N LYS A 55 1.84 17.40 7.12
CA LYS A 55 3.04 16.58 6.91
C LYS A 55 2.82 15.13 7.34
N GLU A 56 2.14 14.93 8.47
CA GLU A 56 1.74 13.61 8.99
C GLU A 56 0.58 12.98 8.18
N GLY A 57 -0.08 13.77 7.32
CA GLY A 57 -1.13 13.30 6.44
C GLY A 57 -2.45 13.02 7.16
N ASP A 58 -2.84 13.86 8.13
CA ASP A 58 -4.11 13.75 8.84
C ASP A 58 -5.28 13.84 7.82
N PRO A 59 -6.13 12.81 7.69
CA PRO A 59 -7.16 12.74 6.64
C PRO A 59 -8.23 13.83 6.76
N ARG A 60 -8.33 14.48 7.92
CA ARG A 60 -9.33 15.51 8.21
C ARG A 60 -9.01 16.87 7.60
N ILE A 61 -7.76 17.15 7.23
CA ILE A 61 -7.34 18.45 6.73
C ILE A 61 -6.97 18.38 5.25
N LEU A 62 -7.50 19.35 4.48
CA LEU A 62 -7.15 19.59 3.10
C LEU A 62 -6.36 20.91 2.98
N LYS A 63 -5.23 20.86 2.28
CA LYS A 63 -4.45 22.05 1.91
C LYS A 63 -4.81 22.45 0.48
N ILE A 64 -5.34 23.66 0.32
CA ILE A 64 -5.82 24.20 -0.95
C ILE A 64 -4.97 25.42 -1.33
N LYS A 65 -4.73 25.61 -2.63
CA LYS A 65 -4.20 26.86 -3.15
C LYS A 65 -5.31 27.58 -3.90
N ASP A 66 -5.59 28.80 -3.47
CA ASP A 66 -6.54 29.68 -4.13
C ASP A 66 -5.95 30.25 -5.45
N ALA A 67 -6.78 30.87 -6.28
CA ALA A 67 -6.38 31.49 -7.55
C ALA A 67 -5.23 32.51 -7.36
N ASN A 68 -5.17 33.17 -6.21
CA ASN A 68 -4.13 34.12 -5.83
C ASN A 68 -2.85 33.48 -5.28
N ARG A 69 -2.66 32.16 -5.44
CA ARG A 69 -1.56 31.35 -4.86
C ARG A 69 -1.49 31.36 -3.33
N THR A 70 -2.52 31.89 -2.65
CA THR A 70 -2.64 31.87 -1.20
C THR A 70 -3.00 30.47 -0.73
N THR A 71 -2.32 29.98 0.31
CA THR A 71 -2.61 28.67 0.90
C THR A 71 -3.77 28.79 1.88
N ARG A 72 -4.84 28.02 1.65
CA ARG A 72 -6.00 27.87 2.54
C ARG A 72 -6.07 26.44 3.07
N PHE A 73 -6.67 26.27 4.23
CA PHE A 73 -6.88 24.97 4.88
C PHE A 73 -8.38 24.77 5.10
N ALA A 74 -8.89 23.57 4.82
CA ALA A 74 -10.29 23.22 5.00
C ALA A 74 -10.42 21.82 5.61
N LEU A 75 -11.60 21.48 6.14
CA LEU A 75 -11.93 20.11 6.51
C LEU A 75 -12.28 19.30 5.25
N SER A 76 -11.69 18.11 5.13
CA SER A 76 -11.85 17.25 3.94
C SER A 76 -13.29 16.78 3.72
N ASP A 77 -14.09 16.63 4.78
CA ASP A 77 -15.47 16.15 4.73
C ASP A 77 -16.49 17.23 4.33
N ARG A 78 -16.12 18.51 4.47
CA ARG A 78 -17.03 19.67 4.34
C ARG A 78 -16.61 20.69 3.30
N TYR A 79 -15.49 20.46 2.62
CA TYR A 79 -15.00 21.39 1.62
C TYR A 79 -15.92 21.44 0.39
N VAL A 80 -16.48 22.62 0.12
CA VAL A 80 -17.33 22.86 -1.06
C VAL A 80 -16.55 23.69 -2.06
N SER A 81 -16.01 23.09 -3.12
CA SER A 81 -15.35 23.86 -4.18
C SER A 81 -16.34 24.77 -4.91
N SER A 82 -16.20 26.09 -4.81
CA SER A 82 -16.94 27.02 -5.67
C SER A 82 -16.42 26.91 -7.11
N CYS A 83 -17.29 26.53 -8.05
CA CYS A 83 -16.94 26.22 -9.44
C CYS A 83 -16.39 27.42 -10.25
N GLY A 84 -15.38 27.20 -11.12
CA GLY A 84 -14.97 28.17 -12.17
C GLY A 84 -13.55 28.01 -12.77
N THR A 85 -13.45 27.24 -13.86
CA THR A 85 -12.42 27.13 -14.93
C THR A 85 -11.13 28.01 -14.90
N SER A 86 -9.95 27.38 -14.92
CA SER A 86 -9.04 27.33 -16.10
C SER A 86 -7.68 26.68 -15.79
N ARG A 87 -7.28 25.76 -16.69
CA ARG A 87 -5.91 25.37 -17.06
C ARG A 87 -4.81 25.70 -16.03
N SER A 88 -4.53 24.77 -15.13
CA SER A 88 -3.28 24.76 -14.36
C SER A 88 -2.55 23.46 -14.64
N GLU A 89 -1.27 23.64 -14.95
CA GLU A 89 -0.24 22.62 -15.16
C GLU A 89 -0.50 21.35 -14.35
N LYS A 90 -0.46 20.21 -15.05
CA LYS A 90 -0.40 18.88 -14.46
C LYS A 90 0.87 18.77 -13.60
N THR A 91 0.86 19.39 -12.42
CA THR A 91 1.53 18.78 -11.29
C THR A 91 0.78 17.49 -11.08
N VAL A 92 1.40 16.39 -11.49
CA VAL A 92 0.94 15.04 -11.21
C VAL A 92 0.94 14.93 -9.69
N VAL A 93 -0.15 15.37 -9.07
CA VAL A 93 -0.53 14.95 -7.74
C VAL A 93 -0.77 13.47 -7.94
N VAL A 94 0.25 12.66 -7.62
CA VAL A 94 0.11 11.22 -7.54
C VAL A 94 -1.01 11.02 -6.53
N ALA A 95 -2.22 10.82 -7.05
CA ALA A 95 -3.35 10.40 -6.26
C ALA A 95 -2.84 9.19 -5.48
N LYS A 96 -2.82 9.26 -4.15
CA LYS A 96 -2.56 8.08 -3.33
C LYS A 96 -3.45 7.01 -3.92
N PRO A 97 -2.90 5.92 -4.45
CA PRO A 97 -3.75 5.04 -5.21
C PRO A 97 -4.82 4.51 -4.26
N LEU A 98 -6.09 4.62 -4.64
CA LEU A 98 -7.21 4.24 -3.79
C LEU A 98 -7.28 2.72 -3.56
N PHE A 99 -6.29 1.97 -4.05
CA PHE A 99 -6.20 0.52 -3.99
C PHE A 99 -5.33 0.06 -2.82
N ASN A 100 -5.75 -1.04 -2.20
CA ASN A 100 -4.98 -1.77 -1.18
C ASN A 100 -3.80 -2.48 -1.84
N GLU A 101 -2.65 -2.57 -1.17
CA GLU A 101 -1.48 -3.35 -1.59
C GLU A 101 -1.86 -4.75 -2.09
N ARG A 102 -2.87 -5.38 -1.46
CA ARG A 102 -3.43 -6.67 -1.86
C ARG A 102 -3.88 -6.73 -3.32
N ALA A 103 -4.42 -5.64 -3.85
CA ALA A 103 -4.91 -5.57 -5.22
C ALA A 103 -3.78 -5.83 -6.23
N LEU A 104 -2.51 -5.62 -5.87
CA LEU A 104 -1.36 -5.88 -6.72
C LEU A 104 -0.95 -7.36 -6.78
N HIS A 105 -1.36 -8.19 -5.82
CA HIS A 105 -0.86 -9.57 -5.74
C HIS A 105 -1.27 -10.42 -6.96
N PRO A 106 -2.53 -10.36 -7.46
CA PRO A 106 -2.90 -11.09 -8.68
C PRO A 106 -2.13 -10.62 -9.92
N LEU A 107 -1.82 -9.33 -10.01
CA LEU A 107 -1.02 -8.76 -11.09
C LEU A 107 0.43 -9.27 -11.04
N LEU A 108 1.02 -9.27 -9.85
CA LEU A 108 2.36 -9.81 -9.64
C LEU A 108 2.42 -11.32 -9.90
N CYS A 109 1.44 -12.09 -9.44
CA CYS A 109 1.36 -13.54 -9.73
C CYS A 109 1.28 -13.80 -11.24
N LYS A 110 0.51 -12.97 -11.97
CA LYS A 110 0.45 -13.04 -13.43
C LYS A 110 1.79 -12.72 -14.07
N TYR A 111 2.47 -11.67 -13.63
CA TYR A 111 3.83 -11.34 -14.11
C TYR A 111 4.80 -12.51 -13.87
N ILE A 112 4.85 -13.05 -12.66
CA ILE A 112 5.73 -14.18 -12.31
C ILE A 112 5.42 -15.42 -13.15
N SER A 113 4.16 -15.65 -13.52
CA SER A 113 3.77 -16.77 -14.40
C SER A 113 4.42 -16.71 -15.78
N THR A 114 4.75 -15.53 -16.30
CA THR A 114 5.47 -15.37 -17.57
C THR A 114 6.91 -15.91 -17.49
N MET A 115 7.50 -15.94 -16.30
CA MET A 115 8.83 -16.48 -16.03
C MET A 115 8.83 -18.01 -15.81
N SER A 116 7.73 -18.69 -16.15
CA SER A 116 7.50 -20.13 -15.89
C SER A 116 7.55 -20.52 -14.40
N VAL A 117 7.23 -19.57 -13.52
CA VAL A 117 7.12 -19.78 -12.07
C VAL A 117 5.64 -19.73 -11.72
N MET A 118 5.11 -20.78 -11.09
CA MET A 118 3.73 -20.77 -10.60
C MET A 118 3.69 -20.06 -9.26
N ALA A 119 3.19 -18.82 -9.26
CA ALA A 119 3.09 -17.98 -8.07
C ALA A 119 1.65 -17.89 -7.55
N LYS A 120 1.52 -17.96 -6.23
CA LYS A 120 0.26 -17.94 -5.49
C LYS A 120 0.41 -17.10 -4.24
N THR A 121 -0.65 -16.39 -3.90
CA THR A 121 -0.66 -15.49 -2.75
C THR A 121 -1.10 -16.22 -1.49
N ILE A 122 -0.41 -15.98 -0.38
CA ILE A 122 -0.79 -16.46 0.95
C ILE A 122 -1.82 -15.50 1.56
N TYR A 123 -2.87 -16.07 2.16
CA TYR A 123 -3.99 -15.36 2.78
C TYR A 123 -3.91 -15.50 4.30
N HIS A 124 -3.09 -14.67 4.94
CA HIS A 124 -2.87 -14.73 6.38
C HIS A 124 -3.96 -14.06 7.22
N GLU A 125 -4.80 -13.25 6.60
CA GLU A 125 -5.97 -12.62 7.22
C GLU A 125 -7.10 -13.60 7.57
N LYS A 126 -6.99 -14.86 7.12
CA LYS A 126 -7.94 -15.94 7.43
C LYS A 126 -7.47 -16.85 8.59
N SER A 127 -6.33 -16.56 9.23
CA SER A 127 -5.85 -17.39 10.35
C SER A 127 -6.62 -17.09 11.64
N ASN A 128 -6.90 -18.15 12.40
CA ASN A 128 -7.63 -18.08 13.67
C ASN A 128 -6.78 -17.39 14.76
N LYS A 129 -7.42 -16.78 15.75
CA LYS A 129 -6.76 -16.02 16.84
C LYS A 129 -5.71 -16.81 17.64
N GLU A 130 -5.75 -18.14 17.62
CA GLU A 130 -4.76 -18.99 18.29
C GLU A 130 -3.39 -19.02 17.57
N GLU A 131 -3.33 -18.59 16.31
CA GLU A 131 -2.13 -18.54 15.46
C GLU A 131 -1.58 -17.12 15.30
N GLU A 132 -1.81 -16.23 16.27
CA GLU A 132 -1.39 -14.81 16.20
C GLU A 132 0.13 -14.64 16.08
N HIS A 133 0.90 -15.57 16.66
CA HIS A 133 2.35 -15.67 16.51
C HIS A 133 2.79 -16.10 15.09
N GLN A 134 1.89 -16.70 14.30
CA GLN A 134 2.15 -17.08 12.91
C GLN A 134 1.86 -15.96 11.91
N LYS A 135 1.35 -14.80 12.34
CA LYS A 135 1.11 -13.65 11.46
C LYS A 135 2.40 -13.07 10.84
N TRP A 136 3.56 -13.37 11.42
CA TRP A 136 4.85 -12.75 11.06
C TRP A 136 5.84 -13.71 10.38
N ILE A 137 5.43 -14.94 10.03
CA ILE A 137 6.37 -16.01 9.64
C ILE A 137 6.18 -16.54 8.21
N HIS A 138 5.36 -15.89 7.39
CA HIS A 138 5.11 -16.30 6.00
C HIS A 138 5.31 -15.12 5.05
N PRO A 139 5.81 -15.37 3.83
CA PRO A 139 5.86 -14.36 2.79
C PRO A 139 4.47 -14.10 2.21
N ASP A 140 4.30 -12.96 1.56
CA ASP A 140 3.06 -12.59 0.87
C ASP A 140 2.69 -13.55 -0.27
N ILE A 141 3.70 -13.93 -1.07
CA ILE A 141 3.52 -14.74 -2.27
C ILE A 141 4.58 -15.84 -2.30
N VAL A 142 4.17 -17.04 -2.68
CA VAL A 142 5.06 -18.18 -2.92
C VAL A 142 5.01 -18.57 -4.38
N GLY A 143 6.19 -18.72 -4.97
CA GLY A 143 6.41 -19.22 -6.33
C GLY A 143 7.07 -20.57 -6.33
N VAL A 144 6.66 -21.44 -7.26
CA VAL A 144 7.36 -22.69 -7.54
C VAL A 144 7.72 -22.79 -9.01
N LYS A 145 8.99 -23.06 -9.29
CA LYS A 145 9.48 -23.38 -10.63
C LYS A 145 9.93 -24.81 -10.67
N PHE A 146 9.31 -25.58 -11.54
CA PHE A 146 9.74 -26.93 -11.83
C PHE A 146 10.75 -26.88 -12.97
N SER A 147 11.94 -27.43 -12.72
CA SER A 147 12.93 -27.64 -13.78
C SER A 147 12.39 -28.73 -14.72
N LYS A 148 11.70 -28.33 -15.79
CA LYS A 148 11.32 -29.27 -16.86
C LYS A 148 12.60 -29.69 -17.60
N ARG A 149 13.01 -30.94 -17.46
CA ARG A 149 13.97 -31.58 -18.37
C ARG A 149 13.26 -32.60 -19.25
N HIS A 150 13.51 -32.53 -20.55
CA HIS A 150 12.80 -33.26 -21.60
C HIS A 150 13.38 -34.66 -21.89
N ASN A 151 14.09 -35.30 -20.96
CA ASN A 151 14.76 -36.57 -21.25
C ASN A 151 14.52 -37.65 -20.17
N LYS A 152 13.70 -38.66 -20.53
CA LYS A 152 13.33 -39.80 -19.68
C LYS A 152 14.55 -40.58 -19.16
N ALA A 153 15.66 -40.60 -19.90
CA ALA A 153 16.90 -41.27 -19.49
C ALA A 153 17.62 -40.53 -18.35
N CYS A 154 17.60 -39.19 -18.36
CA CYS A 154 18.14 -38.38 -17.28
C CYS A 154 17.27 -38.50 -16.02
N ASP A 155 15.94 -38.54 -16.16
CA ASP A 155 15.02 -38.63 -15.01
C ASP A 155 15.23 -39.91 -14.18
N ALA A 156 15.52 -41.05 -14.83
CA ALA A 156 15.81 -42.31 -14.14
C ALA A 156 17.14 -42.24 -13.34
N LEU A 157 18.15 -41.60 -13.92
CA LEU A 157 19.48 -41.46 -13.32
C LEU A 157 19.47 -40.44 -12.17
N PHE A 158 18.72 -39.33 -12.31
CA PHE A 158 18.52 -38.36 -11.23
C PHE A 158 17.66 -38.91 -10.09
N LYS A 159 16.61 -39.71 -10.36
CA LYS A 159 15.85 -40.42 -9.30
C LYS A 159 16.75 -41.34 -8.46
N ALA A 160 17.77 -41.93 -9.07
CA ALA A 160 18.74 -42.79 -8.39
C ALA A 160 19.81 -42.00 -7.62
N VAL A 161 20.22 -40.81 -8.10
CA VAL A 161 21.38 -40.06 -7.58
C VAL A 161 21.02 -38.89 -6.67
N SER A 162 19.88 -38.21 -6.87
CA SER A 162 19.51 -37.01 -6.09
C SER A 162 18.01 -36.71 -6.15
N ARG A 163 17.30 -36.91 -5.02
CA ARG A 163 15.87 -36.52 -4.88
C ARG A 163 15.65 -35.00 -4.73
N LYS A 164 16.71 -34.19 -4.63
CA LYS A 164 16.67 -32.83 -4.06
C LYS A 164 16.59 -31.66 -5.05
N GLU A 165 16.73 -31.85 -6.37
CA GLU A 165 17.08 -30.72 -7.27
C GLU A 165 16.09 -30.41 -8.42
N ASN A 166 14.79 -30.69 -8.26
CA ASN A 166 13.82 -30.46 -9.34
C ASN A 166 12.84 -29.30 -9.11
N ILE A 167 12.96 -28.63 -7.96
CA ILE A 167 12.00 -27.63 -7.51
C ILE A 167 12.77 -26.42 -6.99
N CYS A 168 12.59 -25.28 -7.63
CA CYS A 168 13.02 -23.99 -7.09
C CYS A 168 11.82 -23.30 -6.44
N LEU A 169 11.96 -23.01 -5.15
CA LEU A 169 10.98 -22.25 -4.39
C LEU A 169 11.37 -20.78 -4.40
N TYR A 170 10.38 -19.91 -4.52
CA TYR A 170 10.51 -18.47 -4.48
C TYR A 170 9.55 -17.95 -3.44
N SER A 171 9.96 -16.91 -2.74
CA SER A 171 9.11 -16.13 -1.86
C SER A 171 9.23 -14.67 -2.24
N TYR A 172 8.11 -13.97 -2.21
CA TYR A 172 8.05 -12.56 -2.53
C TYR A 172 7.29 -11.84 -1.42
N GLU A 173 7.80 -10.67 -1.06
CA GLU A 173 7.16 -9.69 -0.19
C GLU A 173 6.82 -8.48 -1.06
N LEU A 174 5.59 -7.98 -0.98
CA LEU A 174 5.13 -6.91 -1.87
C LEU A 174 4.88 -5.64 -1.08
N LYS A 175 5.53 -4.54 -1.50
CA LYS A 175 5.24 -3.19 -0.99
C LYS A 175 4.78 -2.26 -2.10
N LYS A 176 3.69 -1.54 -1.86
CA LYS A 176 3.13 -0.55 -2.78
C LYS A 176 4.04 0.65 -3.00
N ALA A 177 4.71 1.12 -1.93
CA ALA A 177 5.67 2.20 -1.98
C ALA A 177 6.63 2.11 -0.78
N ILE A 178 7.86 2.55 -0.99
CA ILE A 178 8.89 2.71 0.05
C ILE A 178 9.32 4.17 -0.01
N HIS A 179 9.15 4.91 1.09
CA HIS A 179 9.38 6.35 1.13
C HIS A 179 10.63 6.77 1.88
N SER A 180 11.27 5.84 2.60
CA SER A 180 12.48 6.13 3.38
C SER A 180 13.44 4.95 3.45
N ASP A 181 14.72 5.24 3.69
CA ASP A 181 15.75 4.22 3.94
C ASP A 181 15.44 3.34 5.16
N TYR A 182 14.75 3.90 6.15
CA TYR A 182 14.30 3.14 7.31
C TYR A 182 13.23 2.11 6.93
N GLU A 183 12.23 2.52 6.14
CA GLU A 183 11.22 1.60 5.60
C GLU A 183 11.83 0.54 4.69
N LEU A 184 12.80 0.92 3.85
CA LEU A 184 13.53 -0.02 3.00
C LEU A 184 14.22 -1.10 3.83
N LYS A 185 14.98 -0.70 4.86
CA LYS A 185 15.66 -1.64 5.76
C LYS A 185 14.66 -2.55 6.46
N LYS A 186 13.54 -2.00 6.94
CA LYS A 186 12.49 -2.79 7.59
C LYS A 186 11.90 -3.83 6.63
N CYS A 187 11.54 -3.43 5.42
CA CYS A 187 11.00 -4.34 4.40
C CYS A 187 12.03 -5.41 3.99
N PHE A 188 13.31 -5.01 3.86
CA PHE A 188 14.40 -5.95 3.56
C PHE A 188 14.54 -7.03 4.65
N PHE A 189 14.62 -6.63 5.93
CA PHE A 189 14.74 -7.60 7.02
C PHE A 189 13.50 -8.49 7.15
N GLN A 190 12.31 -7.94 6.89
CA GLN A 190 11.07 -8.72 6.84
C GLN A 190 11.13 -9.77 5.73
N ALA A 191 11.49 -9.36 4.51
CA ALA A 191 11.59 -10.25 3.36
C ALA A 191 12.62 -11.37 3.61
N VAL A 192 13.80 -11.03 4.15
CA VAL A 192 14.84 -12.02 4.48
C VAL A 192 14.36 -13.02 5.54
N SER A 193 13.73 -12.52 6.60
CA SER A 193 13.18 -13.38 7.66
C SER A 193 12.12 -14.34 7.12
N ASN A 194 11.14 -13.81 6.37
CA ASN A 194 10.03 -14.57 5.80
C ASN A 194 10.43 -15.51 4.65
N SER A 195 11.57 -15.27 4.02
CA SER A 195 12.07 -16.01 2.86
C SER A 195 13.19 -17.00 3.18
N SER A 196 13.59 -17.10 4.45
CA SER A 196 14.67 -17.99 4.88
C SER A 196 14.46 -19.43 4.40
N TRP A 197 13.22 -19.92 4.37
CA TRP A 197 12.88 -21.28 3.92
C TRP A 197 12.93 -21.48 2.38
N ALA A 198 12.77 -20.42 1.57
CA ALA A 198 12.60 -20.53 0.12
C ALA A 198 13.86 -21.03 -0.62
N ASN A 199 14.99 -21.11 0.08
CA ASN A 199 16.24 -21.65 -0.44
C ASN A 199 16.53 -23.09 0.02
N TYR A 200 15.63 -23.70 0.79
CA TYR A 200 15.74 -25.09 1.22
C TYR A 200 14.86 -25.96 0.32
N GLY A 201 15.49 -26.70 -0.61
CA GLY A 201 14.82 -27.66 -1.49
C GLY A 201 14.31 -28.89 -0.73
N TYR A 202 13.28 -28.73 0.10
CA TYR A 202 12.62 -29.82 0.82
C TYR A 202 11.11 -29.73 0.66
N ALA A 203 10.57 -30.54 -0.25
CA ALA A 203 9.18 -30.97 -0.22
C ALA A 203 9.17 -32.48 -0.50
N ASP A 204 8.69 -33.27 0.45
CA ASP A 204 8.53 -34.72 0.31
C ASP A 204 7.33 -34.99 -0.63
N ASP A 205 7.48 -35.92 -1.57
CA ASP A 205 6.47 -36.26 -2.60
C ASP A 205 5.08 -36.57 -1.99
N LYS A 206 5.06 -37.04 -0.73
CA LYS A 206 3.84 -37.30 0.04
C LYS A 206 2.90 -36.09 0.14
N TYR A 207 3.44 -34.87 0.10
CA TYR A 207 2.66 -33.64 0.26
C TYR A 207 2.36 -32.93 -1.07
N PHE A 208 2.87 -33.42 -2.19
CA PHE A 208 2.76 -32.76 -3.50
C PHE A 208 1.32 -32.62 -3.97
N GLU A 209 0.57 -33.72 -4.04
CA GLU A 209 -0.83 -33.72 -4.50
C GLU A 209 -1.76 -32.93 -3.56
N SER A 210 -1.57 -33.07 -2.25
CA SER A 210 -2.33 -32.32 -1.25
C SER A 210 -2.07 -30.82 -1.36
N SER A 211 -0.80 -30.44 -1.60
CA SER A 211 -0.41 -29.05 -1.81
C SER A 211 -1.00 -28.49 -3.10
N ILE A 212 -0.95 -29.22 -4.22
CA ILE A 212 -1.58 -28.79 -5.49
C ILE A 212 -3.08 -28.61 -5.33
N LYS A 213 -3.76 -29.54 -4.65
CA LYS A 213 -5.20 -29.44 -4.40
C LYS A 213 -5.53 -28.22 -3.53
N ALA A 214 -4.82 -28.02 -2.43
CA ALA A 214 -4.98 -26.83 -1.59
C ALA A 214 -4.70 -25.53 -2.38
N LEU A 215 -3.72 -25.57 -3.27
CA LEU A 215 -3.35 -24.46 -4.15
C LEU A 215 -4.48 -24.13 -5.15
N HIS A 216 -5.22 -25.13 -5.62
CA HIS A 216 -6.36 -24.94 -6.52
C HIS A 216 -7.60 -24.46 -5.77
N ASP A 217 -7.85 -24.99 -4.58
CA ASP A 217 -9.08 -24.72 -3.82
C ASP A 217 -9.03 -23.39 -3.04
N LYS A 218 -7.85 -22.94 -2.58
CA LYS A 218 -7.70 -21.80 -1.66
C LYS A 218 -7.16 -20.52 -2.28
N CYS A 219 -6.73 -20.52 -3.54
CA CYS A 219 -6.03 -19.38 -4.14
C CYS A 219 -6.82 -18.71 -5.27
N ASP A 220 -6.43 -17.47 -5.59
CA ASP A 220 -7.18 -16.56 -6.46
C ASP A 220 -7.48 -17.06 -7.88
N LYS A 221 -8.52 -16.47 -8.46
CA LYS A 221 -8.79 -16.49 -9.90
C LYS A 221 -7.57 -15.93 -10.63
N ILE A 222 -6.91 -16.80 -11.39
CA ILE A 222 -5.77 -16.42 -12.23
C ILE A 222 -6.29 -15.53 -13.35
N LEU A 223 -5.77 -14.30 -13.44
CA LEU A 223 -6.02 -13.40 -14.57
C LEU A 223 -5.38 -14.01 -15.84
N ARG A 224 -6.19 -14.32 -16.85
CA ARG A 224 -5.70 -15.07 -18.03
C ARG A 224 -5.41 -14.14 -19.20
N THR A 225 -6.34 -13.24 -19.50
CA THR A 225 -6.29 -12.35 -20.65
C THR A 225 -5.93 -10.91 -20.27
N GLU A 226 -5.53 -10.10 -21.25
CA GLU A 226 -5.34 -8.66 -21.04
C GLU A 226 -6.63 -7.96 -20.62
N ASP A 227 -7.78 -8.39 -21.15
CA ASP A 227 -9.07 -7.83 -20.78
C ASP A 227 -9.44 -8.18 -19.33
N ASP A 228 -9.09 -9.38 -18.84
CA ASP A 228 -9.23 -9.71 -17.41
C ASP A 228 -8.40 -8.77 -16.53
N ILE A 229 -7.17 -8.45 -16.96
CA ILE A 229 -6.27 -7.54 -16.23
C ILE A 229 -6.85 -6.12 -16.23
N ARG A 230 -7.29 -5.61 -17.40
CA ARG A 230 -7.88 -4.27 -17.52
C ARG A 230 -9.14 -4.14 -16.65
N ASN A 231 -10.04 -5.12 -16.73
CA ASN A 231 -11.26 -5.15 -15.94
C ASN A 231 -10.95 -5.23 -14.44
N TYR A 232 -9.99 -6.06 -14.05
CA TYR A 232 -9.57 -6.18 -12.65
C TYR A 232 -8.94 -4.88 -12.12
N CYS A 233 -8.08 -4.22 -12.90
CA CYS A 233 -7.49 -2.94 -12.52
C CYS A 233 -8.55 -1.85 -12.37
N ALA A 234 -9.51 -1.77 -13.30
CA ALA A 234 -10.62 -0.82 -13.23
C ALA A 234 -11.49 -1.05 -11.99
N LEU A 235 -11.84 -2.31 -11.68
CA LEU A 235 -12.65 -2.66 -10.52
C LEU A 235 -11.95 -2.37 -9.18
N ASN A 236 -10.64 -2.55 -9.12
CA ASN A 236 -9.86 -2.37 -7.88
C ASN A 236 -9.20 -0.98 -7.77
N GLY A 237 -9.48 -0.06 -8.71
CA GLY A 237 -8.89 1.28 -8.72
C GLY A 237 -7.37 1.27 -8.86
N VAL A 238 -6.79 0.24 -9.49
CA VAL A 238 -5.37 0.16 -9.80
C VAL A 238 -5.11 0.98 -11.06
N PRO A 239 -4.29 2.04 -11.00
CA PRO A 239 -3.93 2.83 -12.17
C PRO A 239 -3.16 1.96 -13.16
N PHE A 240 -3.54 2.05 -14.43
CA PHE A 240 -2.87 1.41 -15.54
C PHE A 240 -2.66 2.47 -16.61
N ASP A 241 -1.41 2.78 -16.93
CA ASP A 241 -1.10 3.68 -18.04
C ASP A 241 -1.39 2.93 -19.34
N ILE A 242 -2.36 3.45 -20.10
CA ILE A 242 -2.52 3.05 -21.49
C ILE A 242 -1.42 3.80 -22.22
N GLU A 243 -0.27 3.15 -22.45
CA GLU A 243 0.65 3.61 -23.48
C GLU A 243 -0.12 3.56 -24.81
N ASN A 244 -0.69 4.70 -25.21
CA ASN A 244 -1.15 4.90 -26.57
C ASN A 244 0.11 4.91 -27.44
N HIS A 245 0.40 3.77 -28.06
CA HIS A 245 1.42 3.64 -29.09
C HIS A 245 1.19 4.60 -30.25
#